data_AF-A0A442KAS7-F1
#
_entry.id   AF-A0A442KAS7-F1
#
_cell.length_a   1.000
_cell.length_b   1.000
_cell.length_c   1.000
_cell.angle_alpha   90.00
_cell.angle_beta   90.00
_cell.angle_gamma   90.00
#
_symmetry.space_group_name_H-M   'P 1'
#
loop_
_entity.id
_entity.type
_entity.pdbx_description
1 polymer ?
#
loop_
_entity_poly.entity_id
_entity_poly.type
_entity_poly.pdbx_seq_one_letter_code
_entity_poly.pdbx_strand_id
1 'polypeptide(L)' 'MGEEKSDRDRMTDFQAQFLAKEAGITEAQARELIELIGTDRASLLREARLLKARLKPPDA' A
#
# COMPACT_ATOMS: atom_id res chain seq x y z
N MET A 1 -13.95 19.54 16.18
CA MET A 1 -14.37 18.74 15.01
C MET A 1 -13.42 17.57 14.95
N GLY A 2 -13.80 16.43 15.53
CA GLY A 2 -13.02 15.21 15.37
C GLY A 2 -13.18 14.79 13.91
N GLU A 3 -12.07 14.63 13.21
CA GLU A 3 -12.06 14.07 11.87
C GLU A 3 -12.63 12.67 11.98
N GLU A 4 -13.92 12.54 11.71
CA GLU A 4 -14.59 11.26 11.56
C GLU A 4 -13.95 10.66 10.31
N LYS A 5 -12.84 9.94 10.51
CA LYS A 5 -12.15 9.19 9.47
C LYS A 5 -13.24 8.43 8.74
N SER A 6 -13.57 8.90 7.54
CA SER A 6 -14.62 8.33 6.71
C SER A 6 -14.37 6.82 6.64
N ASP A 7 -15.42 5.99 6.59
CA ASP A 7 -15.26 4.53 6.52
C ASP A 7 -14.27 4.10 5.42
N ARG A 8 -14.13 4.93 4.37
CA ARG A 8 -13.09 4.82 3.37
C ARG A 8 -11.66 4.92 3.92
N ASP A 9 -11.33 5.87 4.78
CA ASP A 9 -9.98 6.02 5.36
C ASP A 9 -9.64 4.82 6.26
N ARG A 10 -10.59 4.34 7.06
CA ARG A 10 -10.40 3.11 7.86
C ARG A 10 -10.17 1.90 6.96
N MET A 11 -10.97 1.76 5.90
CA MET A 11 -10.83 0.66 4.95
C MET A 11 -9.50 0.71 4.19
N THR A 12 -9.04 1.92 3.84
CA THR A 12 -7.72 2.15 3.24
C THR A 12 -6.60 1.76 4.20
N ASP A 13 -6.71 2.11 5.49
CA ASP A 13 -5.72 1.76 6.52
C ASP A 13 -5.58 0.23 6.66
N PHE A 14 -6.71 -0.49 6.73
CA PHE A 14 -6.72 -1.95 6.77
C PHE A 14 -6.12 -2.58 5.51
N GLN A 15 -6.45 -2.05 4.33
CA GLN A 15 -5.87 -2.54 3.07
C GLN A 15 -4.38 -2.24 2.97
N ALA A 16 -3.94 -1.06 3.41
CA ALA A 16 -2.54 -0.66 3.41
C ALA A 16 -1.71 -1.59 4.31
N GLN A 17 -2.20 -1.89 5.51
CA GLN A 17 -1.53 -2.82 6.42
C GLN A 17 -1.45 -4.24 5.86
N PHE A 18 -2.52 -4.73 5.24
CA PHE A 18 -2.52 -6.04 4.60
C PHE A 18 -1.52 -6.10 3.43
N LEU A 19 -1.54 -5.08 2.57
CA LEU A 19 -0.66 -4.99 1.40
C LEU A 19 0.82 -4.87 1.82
N ALA A 20 1.10 -4.07 2.85
CA ALA A 20 2.43 -3.94 3.43
C ALA A 20 3.00 -5.30 3.87
N LYS A 21 2.19 -6.11 4.57
CA LYS A 21 2.59 -7.45 5.01
C LYS A 21 2.76 -8.43 3.85
N GLU A 22 1.83 -8.46 2.90
CA GLU A 22 1.89 -9.40 1.77
C GLU A 22 2.98 -9.09 0.77
N ALA A 23 3.17 -7.81 0.42
CA ALA A 23 4.20 -7.41 -0.53
C ALA A 23 5.56 -7.16 0.13
N GLY A 24 5.59 -6.95 1.45
CA GLY A 24 6.78 -6.60 2.20
C GLY A 24 7.29 -5.19 1.88
N ILE A 25 6.36 -4.24 1.78
CA ILE A 25 6.61 -2.79 1.66
C ILE A 25 6.10 -2.08 2.92
N THR A 26 6.32 -0.77 3.06
CA THR A 26 5.83 -0.02 4.23
C THR A 26 4.33 0.32 4.09
N GLU A 27 3.65 0.55 5.22
CA GLU A 27 2.22 0.97 5.23
C GLU A 27 2.02 2.30 4.50
N ALA A 28 2.97 3.23 4.61
CA ALA A 28 2.95 4.49 3.88
C ALA A 28 2.99 4.27 2.36
N GLN A 29 3.90 3.41 1.89
CA GLN A 29 3.98 3.04 0.47
C GLN A 29 2.71 2.34 0.00
N ALA A 30 2.15 1.46 0.83
CA ALA A 30 0.90 0.79 0.52
C ALA A 30 -0.27 1.77 0.39
N ARG A 31 -0.36 2.78 1.28
CA ARG A 31 -1.35 3.85 1.20
C ARG A 31 -1.20 4.66 -0.07
N GLU A 32 0.02 5.07 -0.42
CA GLU A 32 0.30 5.79 -1.67
C GLU A 32 -0.13 4.96 -2.91
N LEU A 33 0.15 3.66 -2.93
CA LEU A 33 -0.30 2.78 -4.02
C LEU A 33 -1.83 2.69 -4.09
N ILE A 34 -2.52 2.65 -2.95
CA ILE A 34 -3.99 2.64 -2.91
C ILE A 34 -4.57 3.97 -3.40
N GLU A 35 -3.95 5.10 -3.05
CA GLU A 35 -4.38 6.43 -3.52
C GLU A 35 -4.09 6.64 -5.01
N LEU A 36 -2.99 6.08 -5.54
CA LEU A 36 -2.58 6.23 -6.94
C LEU A 36 -3.31 5.30 -7.90
N ILE A 37 -3.53 4.04 -7.51
CA ILE A 37 -4.01 2.97 -8.41
C ILE A 37 -5.44 2.53 -8.05
N GLY A 38 -5.91 2.85 -6.85
CA GLY A 38 -7.18 2.41 -6.30
C GLY A 38 -7.07 1.15 -5.45
N THR A 39 -8.21 0.53 -5.13
CA THR A 39 -8.30 -0.59 -4.20
C THR A 39 -8.23 -1.97 -4.88
N ASP A 40 -7.75 -2.05 -6.13
CA ASP A 40 -7.63 -3.32 -6.83
C ASP A 40 -6.44 -4.12 -6.31
N ARG A 41 -6.72 -5.22 -5.62
CA ARG A 41 -5.70 -6.04 -4.94
C ARG A 41 -4.64 -6.60 -5.89
N ALA A 42 -5.01 -7.00 -7.10
CA ALA A 42 -4.07 -7.59 -8.06
C ALA A 42 -3.08 -6.54 -8.57
N SER A 43 -3.57 -5.35 -8.90
CA SER A 43 -2.77 -4.20 -9.32
C SER A 43 -1.86 -3.73 -8.19
N LEU A 44 -2.39 -3.61 -6.98
CA LEU A 44 -1.63 -3.24 -5.79
C LEU A 44 -0.49 -4.20 -5.48
N LEU A 45 -0.74 -5.52 -5.53
CA LEU A 45 0.30 -6.53 -5.27
C LEU A 45 1.39 -6.52 -6.33
N ARG A 46 1.03 -6.32 -7.60
CA ARG A 46 2.01 -6.20 -8.68
C ARG A 46 2.91 -5.00 -8.45
N GLU A 47 2.31 -3.84 -8.19
CA GLU A 47 3.07 -2.60 -8.06
C GLU A 47 3.88 -2.58 -6.77
N ALA A 48 3.36 -3.14 -5.68
CA ALA A 48 4.10 -3.28 -4.43
C ALA A 48 5.31 -4.23 -4.57
N ARG A 49 5.19 -5.32 -5.33
CA ARG A 49 6.34 -6.20 -5.65
C ARG A 49 7.38 -5.50 -6.51
N LEU A 50 6.95 -4.75 -7.52
CA LEU A 50 7.85 -3.94 -8.35
C LEU A 50 8.54 -2.85 -7.52
N LEU A 51 7.79 -2.17 -6.64
CA LEU A 51 8.30 -1.16 -5.73
C LEU A 51 9.39 -1.78 -4.83
N LYS A 52 9.12 -2.93 -4.21
CA LYS A 52 10.11 -3.66 -3.41
C LYS A 52 11.35 -4.05 -4.21
N ALA A 53 11.18 -4.53 -5.44
CA ALA A 53 12.30 -4.87 -6.32
C ALA A 53 13.15 -3.65 -6.70
N ARG A 54 12.54 -2.46 -6.79
CA ARG A 54 13.25 -1.18 -7.04
C ARG A 54 13.90 -0.62 -5.78
N LEU A 55 13.29 -0.84 -4.62
CA LEU A 55 13.83 -0.42 -3.31
C LEU A 55 14.98 -1.30 -2.84
N LYS A 56 15.06 -2.55 -3.29
CA LYS A 56 16.24 -3.37 -3.12
C LYS A 56 17.24 -2.96 -4.22
N PRO A 57 18.28 -2.17 -3.92
CA PRO A 57 19.26 -1.83 -4.94
C PRO A 57 19.88 -3.14 -5.49
N PRO A 58 20.16 -3.22 -6.80
CA PRO A 58 20.84 -4.37 -7.41
C PRO A 58 22.34 -4.42 -7.08
N ASP A 59 22.72 -4.20 -5.82
CA ASP A 59 24.11 -4.33 -5.36
C ASP A 59 24.16 -4.77 -3.88
N ALA A 60 24.34 -6.07 -3.69
CA ALA A 60 24.97 -6.70 -2.54
C ALA A 60 25.64 -7.99 -3.02
#